data_AF-A0A2M6K9X6-F1
#
_entry.id   AF-A0A2M6K9X6-F1
#
_cell.length_a   1.000
_cell.length_b   1.000
_cell.length_c   1.000
_cell.angle_alpha   90.00
_cell.angle_beta   90.00
_cell.angle_gamma   90.00
#
_symmetry.space_group_name_H-M   'P 1'
#
loop_
_entity.id
_entity.type
_entity.pdbx_description
1 polymer ?
#
loop_
_entity_poly.entity_id
_entity_poly.type
_entity_poly.pdbx_seq_one_letter_code
_entity_poly.pdbx_strand_id
1 'polypeptide(L)'
;MYKIKKVDKKVAIGAGAIMLAAFLWSLDGIFIRPKFYVLPASLVVFLEHALGFLVLSPFIIISWPKIKLLRPKDWGAIFWVCVFGGLIGTIMITKAFFAAMDGEVTFATVVILQKLQPVFALIMARLILGERLSKKFYLWAGVAVAAAYFLAFGKTGLMIGEINLFHSAAFFAILAAFAFGSSTVLGKRIVNHLDFKSTAALRFGLTGLMAFILILATGDLFKTGDLQAVHWRLLVLIVFTSGAGAIFIYYFGLKRVTASQATICELFWPLSAVVLDYILNKNVLNSIQIISTLVLLMAFFQVIKEGRAEEVVFTAGVVNGRGRGKRIGFPTINLDKVDLDINYGIYLVEAALGGKVYRGLIHFGFKETYSESASLELLLKDLIPDVGREKIKIKIIKKLRDIKRFKNTEELKKQIEEDLEELK
;
A
#
# COMPACT_ATOMS: atom_id res chain seq x y z
N MET A 1 1.63 35.65 8.15
CA MET A 1 0.50 35.06 7.39
C MET A 1 0.78 33.57 7.16
N TYR A 2 0.28 32.68 8.03
CA TYR A 2 0.45 31.24 7.87
C TYR A 2 -0.36 30.77 6.65
N LYS A 3 0.28 30.48 5.51
CA LYS A 3 -0.40 29.82 4.38
C LYS A 3 -0.92 28.46 4.88
N ILE A 4 -2.24 28.32 5.00
CA ILE A 4 -2.89 27.04 5.28
C ILE A 4 -2.50 26.09 4.13
N LYS A 5 -1.62 25.12 4.41
CA LYS A 5 -1.28 24.07 3.43
C LYS A 5 -2.55 23.30 3.07
N LYS A 6 -3.03 23.46 1.83
CA LYS A 6 -4.17 22.68 1.31
C LYS A 6 -3.76 21.21 1.12
N VAL A 7 -4.65 20.30 1.48
CA VAL A 7 -4.48 18.86 1.22
C VAL A 7 -4.53 18.64 -0.30
N ASP A 8 -3.61 17.82 -0.81
CA ASP A 8 -3.63 17.44 -2.23
C ASP A 8 -4.84 16.53 -2.51
N LYS A 9 -5.61 16.84 -3.55
CA LYS A 9 -6.83 16.11 -3.91
C LYS A 9 -6.56 14.61 -4.16
N LYS A 10 -5.45 14.26 -4.80
CA LYS A 10 -5.09 12.85 -5.07
C LYS A 10 -4.77 12.11 -3.77
N VAL A 11 -4.10 12.79 -2.83
CA VAL A 11 -3.77 12.23 -1.51
C VAL A 11 -5.06 12.00 -0.70
N ALA A 12 -5.98 12.96 -0.69
CA ALA A 12 -7.28 12.82 -0.01
C ALA A 12 -8.11 11.66 -0.58
N ILE A 13 -8.20 11.53 -1.91
CA ILE A 13 -8.86 10.40 -2.58
C ILE A 13 -8.17 9.08 -2.20
N GLY A 14 -6.84 9.08 -2.15
CA GLY A 14 -6.07 7.91 -1.77
C GLY A 14 -6.35 7.44 -0.35
N ALA A 15 -6.31 8.37 0.60
CA ALA A 15 -6.62 8.10 2.01
C ALA A 15 -8.06 7.62 2.19
N GLY A 16 -9.04 8.26 1.53
CA GLY A 16 -10.43 7.82 1.56
C GLY A 16 -10.63 6.39 1.02
N ALA A 17 -9.89 6.00 -0.02
CA ALA A 17 -9.92 4.63 -0.52
C ALA A 17 -9.35 3.63 0.51
N ILE A 18 -8.25 3.96 1.19
CA ILE A 18 -7.70 3.12 2.27
C ILE A 18 -8.72 2.96 3.40
N MET A 19 -9.36 4.06 3.82
CA MET A 19 -10.39 4.04 4.86
C MET A 19 -11.60 3.20 4.45
N LEU A 20 -12.02 3.28 3.18
CA LEU A 20 -13.10 2.44 2.65
C LEU A 20 -12.72 0.95 2.67
N ALA A 21 -11.50 0.59 2.27
CA ALA A 21 -11.02 -0.79 2.38
C ALA A 21 -11.01 -1.27 3.84
N ALA A 22 -10.53 -0.43 4.77
CA ALA A 22 -10.54 -0.72 6.19
C ALA A 22 -11.96 -0.91 6.76
N PHE A 23 -12.93 -0.12 6.30
CA PHE A 23 -14.35 -0.31 6.63
C PHE A 23 -14.85 -1.68 6.14
N LEU A 24 -14.55 -2.07 4.89
CA LEU A 24 -14.96 -3.38 4.35
C LEU A 24 -14.35 -4.54 5.15
N TRP A 25 -13.09 -4.42 5.59
CA TRP A 25 -12.46 -5.40 6.46
C TRP A 25 -13.07 -5.44 7.87
N SER A 26 -13.66 -4.34 8.36
CA SER A 26 -14.37 -4.34 9.65
C SER A 26 -15.67 -5.14 9.56
N LEU A 27 -16.40 -5.00 8.45
CA LEU A 27 -17.62 -5.77 8.20
C LEU A 27 -17.32 -7.27 8.16
N ASP A 28 -16.24 -7.65 7.47
CA ASP A 28 -15.86 -9.05 7.35
C ASP A 28 -15.42 -9.65 8.68
N GLY A 29 -14.44 -9.03 9.34
CA GLY A 29 -13.89 -9.56 10.59
C GLY A 29 -14.93 -9.72 11.71
N ILE A 30 -15.93 -8.83 11.76
CA ILE A 30 -16.93 -8.82 12.84
C ILE A 30 -18.14 -9.70 12.50
N PHE A 31 -18.63 -9.68 11.24
CA PHE A 31 -19.94 -10.26 10.91
C PHE A 31 -19.92 -11.43 9.93
N ILE A 32 -18.87 -11.54 9.11
CA ILE A 32 -18.83 -12.53 8.02
C ILE A 32 -17.85 -13.65 8.37
N ARG A 33 -16.60 -13.32 8.65
CA ARG A 33 -15.53 -14.28 8.94
C ARG A 33 -15.84 -15.25 10.09
N PRO A 34 -16.48 -14.83 11.20
CA PRO A 34 -16.84 -15.76 12.27
C PRO A 34 -17.76 -16.89 11.81
N LYS A 35 -18.52 -16.72 10.73
CA LYS A 35 -19.42 -17.77 10.20
C LYS A 35 -18.67 -18.92 9.51
N PHE A 36 -17.34 -18.84 9.40
CA PHE A 36 -16.49 -19.90 8.85
C PHE A 36 -15.72 -20.68 9.94
N TYR A 37 -15.97 -20.43 11.23
CA TYR A 37 -15.18 -20.98 12.35
C TYR A 37 -15.09 -22.51 12.40
N VAL A 38 -16.06 -23.21 11.77
CA VAL A 38 -16.08 -24.68 11.67
C VAL A 38 -15.12 -25.24 10.61
N LEU A 39 -14.51 -24.39 9.79
CA LEU A 39 -13.61 -24.78 8.70
C LEU A 39 -12.16 -24.46 9.04
N PRO A 40 -11.18 -25.19 8.45
CA PRO A 40 -9.78 -24.80 8.56
C PRO A 40 -9.54 -23.39 8.00
N ALA A 41 -8.83 -22.54 8.75
CA ALA A 41 -8.52 -21.16 8.33
C ALA A 41 -7.77 -21.12 6.97
N SER A 42 -6.86 -22.07 6.75
CA SER A 42 -6.14 -22.29 5.48
C SER A 42 -7.09 -22.53 4.31
N LEU A 43 -8.15 -23.32 4.50
CA LEU A 43 -9.16 -23.60 3.48
C LEU A 43 -9.96 -22.33 3.13
N VAL A 44 -10.39 -21.57 4.12
CA VAL A 44 -11.12 -20.31 3.92
C VAL A 44 -10.26 -19.32 3.13
N VAL A 45 -8.98 -19.17 3.53
CA VAL A 45 -8.03 -18.28 2.85
C VAL A 45 -7.77 -18.74 1.42
N PHE A 46 -7.61 -20.05 1.17
CA PHE A 46 -7.47 -20.57 -0.20
C PHE A 46 -8.68 -20.21 -1.06
N LEU A 47 -9.90 -20.51 -0.61
CA LEU A 47 -11.12 -20.28 -1.38
C LEU A 47 -11.32 -18.79 -1.71
N GLU A 48 -11.12 -17.91 -0.73
CA GLU A 48 -11.18 -16.47 -0.92
C GLU A 48 -10.18 -15.98 -1.98
N HIS A 49 -8.93 -16.44 -1.91
CA HIS A 49 -7.88 -16.01 -2.84
C HIS A 49 -8.06 -16.62 -4.23
N ALA A 50 -8.49 -17.87 -4.33
CA ALA A 50 -8.77 -18.54 -5.59
C ALA A 50 -9.94 -17.85 -6.33
N LEU A 51 -11.06 -17.62 -5.65
CA LEU A 51 -12.21 -16.93 -6.23
C LEU A 51 -11.90 -15.47 -6.57
N GLY A 52 -11.18 -14.77 -5.69
CA GLY A 52 -10.72 -13.40 -5.98
C GLY A 52 -9.75 -13.36 -7.17
N PHE A 53 -8.89 -14.37 -7.32
CA PHE A 53 -8.02 -14.48 -8.48
C PHE A 53 -8.79 -14.69 -9.77
N LEU A 54 -9.85 -15.52 -9.78
CA LEU A 54 -10.69 -15.69 -10.96
C LEU A 54 -11.22 -14.33 -11.46
N VAL A 55 -11.72 -13.49 -10.56
CA VAL A 55 -12.22 -12.14 -10.87
C VAL A 55 -11.11 -11.20 -11.37
N LEU A 56 -9.91 -11.26 -10.76
CA LEU A 56 -8.83 -10.30 -11.05
C LEU A 56 -7.87 -10.77 -12.17
N SER A 57 -7.90 -12.04 -12.56
CA SER A 57 -6.99 -12.63 -13.54
C SER A 57 -6.92 -11.90 -14.89
N PRO A 58 -7.98 -11.26 -15.42
CA PRO A 58 -7.88 -10.48 -16.66
C PRO A 58 -6.83 -9.36 -16.60
N PHE A 59 -6.59 -8.77 -15.41
CA PHE A 59 -5.60 -7.69 -15.26
C PHE A 59 -4.14 -8.18 -15.36
N ILE A 60 -3.88 -9.47 -15.15
CA ILE A 60 -2.54 -10.05 -15.42
C ILE A 60 -2.34 -10.20 -16.91
N ILE A 61 -3.34 -10.73 -17.62
CA ILE A 61 -3.27 -10.96 -19.06
C ILE A 61 -3.07 -9.63 -19.80
N ILE A 62 -3.87 -8.62 -19.45
CA ILE A 62 -3.81 -7.29 -20.07
C ILE A 62 -2.45 -6.60 -19.81
N SER A 63 -1.91 -6.71 -18.60
CA SER A 63 -0.66 -6.04 -18.21
C SER A 63 0.58 -6.92 -18.31
N TRP A 64 0.48 -8.12 -18.87
CA TRP A 64 1.61 -9.07 -18.97
C TRP A 64 2.88 -8.46 -19.56
N PRO A 65 2.81 -7.62 -20.62
CA PRO A 65 4.01 -6.96 -21.16
C PRO A 65 4.74 -6.07 -20.15
N LYS A 66 4.05 -5.50 -19.16
CA LYS A 66 4.64 -4.70 -18.07
C LYS A 66 5.16 -5.60 -16.95
N ILE A 67 4.41 -6.66 -16.62
CA ILE A 67 4.76 -7.61 -15.55
C ILE A 67 6.08 -8.31 -15.85
N LYS A 68 6.31 -8.75 -17.09
CA LYS A 68 7.57 -9.41 -17.48
C LYS A 68 8.80 -8.51 -17.42
N LEU A 69 8.62 -7.19 -17.33
CA LEU A 69 9.71 -6.20 -17.24
C LEU A 69 10.03 -5.81 -15.79
N LEU A 70 9.32 -6.36 -14.81
CA LEU A 70 9.59 -6.12 -13.39
C LEU A 70 11.00 -6.61 -13.02
N ARG A 71 11.67 -5.86 -12.15
CA ARG A 71 13.03 -6.17 -11.71
C ARG A 71 12.97 -7.27 -10.64
N PRO A 72 14.08 -7.97 -10.36
CA PRO A 72 14.12 -8.98 -9.30
C PRO A 72 13.69 -8.46 -7.92
N LYS A 73 14.01 -7.19 -7.60
CA LYS A 73 13.56 -6.53 -6.36
C LYS A 73 12.04 -6.32 -6.32
N ASP A 74 11.42 -6.03 -7.46
CA ASP A 74 9.96 -5.85 -7.55
C ASP A 74 9.26 -7.20 -7.38
N TRP A 75 9.80 -8.27 -7.99
CA TRP A 75 9.33 -9.64 -7.77
C TRP A 75 9.51 -10.11 -6.32
N GLY A 76 10.63 -9.75 -5.68
CA GLY A 76 10.84 -10.01 -4.25
C GLY A 76 9.81 -9.32 -3.36
N ALA A 77 9.44 -8.07 -3.70
CA ALA A 77 8.37 -7.36 -3.00
C ALA A 77 6.99 -8.04 -3.22
N ILE A 78 6.68 -8.48 -4.44
CA ILE A 78 5.46 -9.23 -4.75
C ILE A 78 5.41 -10.52 -3.93
N PHE A 79 6.48 -11.32 -3.96
CA PHE A 79 6.57 -12.55 -3.19
C PHE A 79 6.34 -12.30 -1.69
N TRP A 80 6.98 -11.27 -1.12
CA TRP A 80 6.80 -10.90 0.28
C TRP A 80 5.34 -10.57 0.61
N VAL A 81 4.69 -9.77 -0.23
CA VAL A 81 3.28 -9.38 -0.04
C VAL A 81 2.35 -10.60 -0.15
N CYS A 82 2.63 -11.54 -1.05
CA CYS A 82 1.83 -12.76 -1.17
C CYS A 82 2.00 -13.68 0.05
N VAL A 83 3.23 -13.84 0.53
CA VAL A 83 3.53 -14.69 1.70
C VAL A 83 3.02 -14.06 2.99
N PHE A 84 3.44 -12.84 3.31
CA PHE A 84 3.09 -12.21 4.59
C PHE A 84 1.69 -11.62 4.54
N GLY A 85 1.36 -10.81 3.54
CA GLY A 85 0.08 -10.10 3.50
C GLY A 85 -1.07 -10.97 3.01
N GLY A 86 -0.82 -11.84 2.04
CA GLY A 86 -1.83 -12.73 1.48
C GLY A 86 -2.04 -13.98 2.34
N LEU A 87 -0.99 -14.77 2.53
CA LEU A 87 -1.09 -16.09 3.14
C LEU A 87 -1.01 -16.05 4.67
N ILE A 88 0.16 -15.74 5.23
CA ILE A 88 0.44 -15.83 6.66
C ILE A 88 -0.48 -14.87 7.43
N GLY A 89 -0.51 -13.59 7.06
CA GLY A 89 -1.31 -12.58 7.75
C GLY A 89 -2.79 -12.94 7.80
N THR A 90 -3.36 -13.35 6.66
CA THR A 90 -4.79 -13.73 6.58
C THR A 90 -5.09 -15.02 7.34
N ILE A 91 -4.21 -16.03 7.29
CA ILE A 91 -4.38 -17.26 8.08
C ILE A 91 -4.29 -16.94 9.57
N MET A 92 -3.27 -16.19 9.99
CA MET A 92 -3.05 -15.89 11.41
C MET A 92 -4.19 -15.07 11.99
N ILE A 93 -4.67 -14.02 11.30
CA ILE A 93 -5.81 -13.26 11.80
C ILE A 93 -7.10 -14.09 11.82
N THR A 94 -7.30 -14.98 10.82
CA THR A 94 -8.46 -15.89 10.80
C THR A 94 -8.39 -16.88 11.97
N LYS A 95 -7.21 -17.46 12.25
CA LYS A 95 -6.98 -18.32 13.42
C LYS A 95 -7.20 -17.58 14.73
N ALA A 96 -6.74 -16.33 14.85
CA ALA A 96 -6.95 -15.53 16.04
C ALA A 96 -8.44 -15.24 16.28
N PHE A 97 -9.21 -14.94 15.24
CA PHE A 97 -10.67 -14.80 15.36
C PHE A 97 -11.38 -16.11 15.69
N PHE A 98 -10.94 -17.24 15.16
CA PHE A 98 -11.52 -18.54 15.52
C PHE A 98 -11.23 -18.90 16.98
N ALA A 99 -10.00 -18.68 17.46
CA ALA A 99 -9.67 -18.83 18.88
C ALA A 99 -10.53 -17.93 19.78
N ALA A 100 -10.89 -16.73 19.30
CA ALA A 100 -11.81 -15.85 20.03
C ALA A 100 -13.26 -16.37 20.06
N MET A 101 -13.70 -17.06 18.99
CA MET A 101 -15.00 -17.73 18.95
C MET A 101 -15.07 -18.94 19.87
N ASP A 102 -13.97 -19.66 20.02
CA ASP A 102 -13.85 -20.81 20.94
C ASP A 102 -13.70 -20.37 22.41
N GLY A 103 -13.68 -19.06 22.69
CA GLY A 103 -13.60 -18.51 24.03
C GLY A 103 -12.19 -18.51 24.64
N GLU A 104 -11.15 -18.84 23.87
CA GLU A 104 -9.77 -18.85 24.35
C GLU A 104 -9.27 -17.44 24.71
N VAL A 105 -9.68 -16.44 23.93
CA VAL A 105 -9.38 -15.02 24.13
C VAL A 105 -10.58 -14.17 23.74
N THR A 106 -10.63 -12.91 24.17
CA THR A 106 -11.68 -12.00 23.70
C THR A 106 -11.39 -11.52 22.27
N PHE A 107 -12.45 -11.22 21.51
CA PHE A 107 -12.33 -10.52 20.21
C PHE A 107 -11.58 -9.20 20.34
N ALA A 108 -11.79 -8.49 21.45
CA ALA A 108 -11.04 -7.28 21.75
C ALA A 108 -9.54 -7.59 21.74
N THR A 109 -9.05 -8.57 22.51
CA THR A 109 -7.63 -8.98 22.59
C THR A 109 -7.00 -9.12 21.20
N VAL A 110 -7.65 -9.86 20.30
CA VAL A 110 -7.17 -10.09 18.93
C VAL A 110 -7.05 -8.78 18.15
N VAL A 111 -8.09 -7.94 18.19
CA VAL A 111 -8.13 -6.66 17.49
C VAL A 111 -6.98 -5.75 17.91
N ILE A 112 -6.66 -5.74 19.20
CA ILE A 112 -5.70 -4.80 19.80
C ILE A 112 -4.28 -5.16 19.43
N LEU A 113 -3.94 -6.43 19.56
CA LEU A 113 -2.64 -6.94 19.17
C LEU A 113 -2.42 -6.73 17.67
N GLN A 114 -3.49 -6.84 16.86
CA GLN A 114 -3.45 -6.49 15.45
C GLN A 114 -3.19 -4.99 15.21
N LYS A 115 -3.63 -4.08 16.10
CA LYS A 115 -3.35 -2.63 16.01
C LYS A 115 -1.90 -2.23 16.30
N LEU A 116 -1.00 -3.18 16.60
CA LEU A 116 0.44 -2.93 16.58
C LEU A 116 0.99 -2.74 15.16
N GLN A 117 0.20 -3.02 14.13
CA GLN A 117 0.58 -2.88 12.71
C GLN A 117 1.26 -1.55 12.35
N PRO A 118 0.79 -0.36 12.80
CA PRO A 118 1.44 0.92 12.50
C PRO A 118 2.88 1.00 13.00
N VAL A 119 3.22 0.35 14.11
CA VAL A 119 4.60 0.34 14.63
C VAL A 119 5.52 -0.34 13.62
N PHE A 120 5.17 -1.55 13.18
CA PHE A 120 5.96 -2.29 12.19
C PHE A 120 6.04 -1.54 10.85
N ALA A 121 4.90 -1.04 10.35
CA ALA A 121 4.84 -0.36 9.07
C ALA A 121 5.64 0.94 9.04
N LEU A 122 5.57 1.77 10.10
CA LEU A 122 6.31 3.04 10.15
C LEU A 122 7.83 2.81 10.20
N ILE A 123 8.28 1.82 10.96
CA ILE A 123 9.70 1.43 11.02
C ILE A 123 10.16 0.93 9.65
N MET A 124 9.41 -0.01 9.06
CA MET A 124 9.77 -0.58 7.76
C MET A 124 9.66 0.42 6.61
N ALA A 125 8.70 1.34 6.63
CA ALA A 125 8.59 2.41 5.64
C ALA A 125 9.84 3.29 5.63
N ARG A 126 10.37 3.61 6.81
CA ARG A 126 11.64 4.34 6.94
C ARG A 126 12.83 3.54 6.44
N LEU A 127 12.94 2.26 6.78
CA LEU A 127 14.11 1.42 6.46
C LEU A 127 14.12 0.95 5.00
N ILE A 128 12.97 0.61 4.44
CA ILE A 128 12.85 -0.01 3.11
C ILE A 128 12.60 1.03 2.03
N LEU A 129 11.64 1.93 2.24
CA LEU A 129 11.24 2.94 1.24
C LEU A 129 11.98 4.28 1.45
N GLY A 130 12.69 4.43 2.55
CA GLY A 130 13.34 5.69 2.91
C GLY A 130 12.34 6.80 3.28
N GLU A 131 11.11 6.45 3.67
CA GLU A 131 10.11 7.46 4.05
C GLU A 131 10.61 8.27 5.27
N ARG A 132 10.75 9.57 5.07
CA ARG A 132 11.06 10.56 6.10
C ARG A 132 9.93 11.57 6.10
N LEU A 133 9.16 11.61 7.19
CA LEU A 133 8.00 12.47 7.34
C LEU A 133 8.26 13.50 8.45
N SER A 134 7.46 14.56 8.45
CA SER A 134 7.64 15.67 9.40
C SER A 134 7.47 15.19 10.85
N LYS A 135 8.12 15.86 11.81
CA LYS A 135 7.89 15.60 13.25
C LYS A 135 6.40 15.69 13.63
N LYS A 136 5.66 16.60 12.97
CA LYS A 136 4.21 16.75 13.16
C LYS A 136 3.45 15.51 12.69
N PHE A 137 3.85 14.89 11.59
CA PHE A 137 3.26 13.63 11.14
C PHE A 137 3.37 12.56 12.23
N TYR A 138 4.57 12.32 12.77
CA TYR A 138 4.76 11.28 13.78
C TYR A 138 4.01 11.57 15.09
N LEU A 139 3.89 12.84 15.48
CA LEU A 139 3.05 13.25 16.61
C LEU A 139 1.58 12.84 16.37
N TRP A 140 1.01 13.23 15.23
CA TRP A 140 -0.39 12.90 14.91
C TRP A 140 -0.62 11.41 14.66
N ALA A 141 0.37 10.69 14.14
CA ALA A 141 0.33 9.23 14.03
C ALA A 141 0.24 8.59 15.43
N GLY A 142 1.04 9.06 16.40
CA GLY A 142 0.96 8.61 17.79
C GLY A 142 -0.40 8.91 18.42
N VAL A 143 -0.94 10.11 18.19
CA VAL A 143 -2.30 10.49 18.62
C VAL A 143 -3.36 9.57 17.99
N ALA A 144 -3.24 9.23 16.70
CA ALA A 144 -4.17 8.33 16.03
C ALA A 144 -4.14 6.93 16.64
N VAL A 145 -2.95 6.38 16.92
CA VAL A 145 -2.82 5.06 17.55
C VAL A 145 -3.41 5.06 18.96
N ALA A 146 -3.12 6.10 19.76
CA ALA A 146 -3.69 6.24 21.10
C ALA A 146 -5.21 6.39 21.07
N ALA A 147 -5.75 7.22 20.17
CA ALA A 147 -7.19 7.39 20.02
C ALA A 147 -7.89 6.12 19.53
N ALA A 148 -7.30 5.40 18.57
CA ALA A 148 -7.82 4.12 18.10
C ALA A 148 -7.83 3.05 19.22
N TYR A 149 -6.82 3.07 20.09
CA TYR A 149 -6.82 2.28 21.32
C TYR A 149 -8.03 2.66 22.18
N PHE A 150 -8.13 3.89 22.70
CA PHE A 150 -9.23 4.27 23.59
C PHE A 150 -10.63 4.10 22.98
N LEU A 151 -10.75 4.24 21.67
CA LEU A 151 -11.98 3.96 20.94
C LEU A 151 -12.42 2.49 21.04
N ALA A 152 -11.46 1.55 20.94
CA ALA A 152 -11.73 0.12 21.04
C ALA A 152 -12.14 -0.31 22.46
N PHE A 153 -11.68 0.38 23.52
CA PHE A 153 -11.90 -0.07 24.92
C PHE A 153 -12.82 0.78 25.76
N GLY A 154 -13.01 2.05 25.41
CA GLY A 154 -13.73 2.97 26.28
C GLY A 154 -13.12 3.05 27.70
N LYS A 155 -13.96 2.81 28.72
CA LYS A 155 -13.60 2.93 30.14
C LYS A 155 -12.92 1.72 30.76
N THR A 156 -13.11 0.53 30.17
CA THR A 156 -12.59 -0.73 30.73
C THR A 156 -11.07 -0.83 30.60
N GLY A 157 -10.49 -0.10 29.63
CA GLY A 157 -9.06 -0.14 29.33
C GLY A 157 -8.62 -1.51 28.81
N LEU A 158 -7.31 -1.65 28.56
CA LEU A 158 -6.69 -2.93 28.26
C LEU A 158 -6.31 -3.59 29.59
N MET A 159 -6.84 -4.78 29.85
CA MET A 159 -6.34 -5.65 30.93
C MET A 159 -4.99 -6.25 30.49
N ILE A 160 -3.93 -5.42 30.43
CA ILE A 160 -2.60 -5.84 29.95
C ILE A 160 -2.09 -7.06 30.73
N GLY A 161 -2.39 -7.12 32.03
CA GLY A 161 -2.01 -8.24 32.90
C GLY A 161 -2.67 -9.57 32.57
N GLU A 162 -3.78 -9.56 31.82
CA GLU A 162 -4.48 -10.77 31.36
C GLU A 162 -4.03 -11.21 29.96
N ILE A 163 -3.23 -10.39 29.26
CA ILE A 163 -2.72 -10.75 27.93
C ILE A 163 -1.54 -11.70 28.10
N ASN A 164 -1.81 -12.98 27.87
CA ASN A 164 -0.75 -13.96 27.73
C ASN A 164 -0.15 -13.90 26.31
N LEU A 165 1.00 -13.24 26.15
CA LEU A 165 1.73 -13.16 24.88
C LEU A 165 2.24 -14.52 24.37
N PHE A 166 2.33 -15.52 25.26
CA PHE A 166 2.69 -16.89 24.92
C PHE A 166 1.46 -17.75 24.54
N HIS A 167 0.25 -17.18 24.61
CA HIS A 167 -0.95 -17.83 24.08
C HIS A 167 -0.98 -17.79 22.55
N SER A 168 -1.51 -18.85 21.93
CA SER A 168 -1.53 -19.03 20.48
C SER A 168 -2.20 -17.87 19.75
N ALA A 169 -3.37 -17.42 20.22
CA ALA A 169 -4.14 -16.34 19.62
C ALA A 169 -3.43 -14.98 19.67
N ALA A 170 -2.70 -14.70 20.76
CA ALA A 170 -1.93 -13.46 20.89
C ALA A 170 -0.75 -13.44 19.91
N PHE A 171 -0.02 -14.57 19.82
CA PHE A 171 1.03 -14.74 18.83
C PHE A 171 0.50 -14.58 17.39
N PHE A 172 -0.64 -15.20 17.08
CA PHE A 172 -1.26 -15.07 15.76
C PHE A 172 -1.62 -13.61 15.42
N ALA A 173 -2.21 -12.87 16.37
CA ALA A 173 -2.59 -11.47 16.15
C ALA A 173 -1.37 -10.56 15.94
N ILE A 174 -0.29 -10.74 16.70
CA ILE A 174 0.97 -9.98 16.54
C ILE A 174 1.64 -10.33 15.21
N LEU A 175 1.69 -11.61 14.86
CA LEU A 175 2.26 -12.05 13.59
C LEU A 175 1.47 -11.48 12.41
N ALA A 176 0.13 -11.44 12.51
CA ALA A 176 -0.71 -10.78 11.52
C ALA A 176 -0.43 -9.27 11.44
N ALA A 177 -0.23 -8.60 12.58
CA ALA A 177 0.12 -7.17 12.62
C ALA A 177 1.43 -6.88 11.86
N PHE A 178 2.47 -7.67 12.12
CA PHE A 178 3.74 -7.58 11.39
C PHE A 178 3.55 -7.88 9.90
N ALA A 179 2.81 -8.95 9.58
CA ALA A 179 2.64 -9.41 8.22
C ALA A 179 1.88 -8.40 7.34
N PHE A 180 0.81 -7.79 7.85
CA PHE A 180 0.08 -6.73 7.15
C PHE A 180 0.86 -5.40 7.11
N GLY A 181 1.56 -5.05 8.19
CA GLY A 181 2.37 -3.84 8.25
C GLY A 181 3.52 -3.87 7.24
N SER A 182 4.27 -4.98 7.21
CA SER A 182 5.32 -5.19 6.21
C SER A 182 4.76 -5.22 4.78
N SER A 183 3.61 -5.86 4.57
CA SER A 183 2.99 -5.95 3.26
C SER A 183 2.42 -4.63 2.75
N THR A 184 2.07 -3.70 3.64
CA THR A 184 1.73 -2.32 3.27
C THR A 184 2.93 -1.62 2.65
N VAL A 185 4.10 -1.75 3.30
CA VAL A 185 5.35 -1.12 2.86
C VAL A 185 5.85 -1.72 1.54
N LEU A 186 5.92 -3.05 1.44
CA LEU A 186 6.35 -3.70 0.20
C LEU A 186 5.28 -3.56 -0.89
N GLY A 187 3.99 -3.54 -0.52
CA GLY A 187 2.88 -3.21 -1.40
C GLY A 187 3.03 -1.83 -2.03
N LYS A 188 3.48 -0.85 -1.25
CA LYS A 188 3.75 0.51 -1.73
C LYS A 188 4.85 0.53 -2.79
N ARG A 189 5.94 -0.20 -2.57
CA ARG A 189 7.01 -0.39 -3.57
C ARG A 189 6.46 -0.97 -4.88
N ILE A 190 5.58 -1.98 -4.80
CA ILE A 190 5.00 -2.59 -6.01
C ILE A 190 4.14 -1.58 -6.79
N VAL A 191 3.19 -0.90 -6.14
CA VAL A 191 2.27 0.03 -6.84
C VAL A 191 2.94 1.31 -7.37
N ASN A 192 4.17 1.58 -6.92
CA ASN A 192 5.01 2.61 -7.49
C ASN A 192 5.50 2.23 -8.90
N HIS A 193 5.74 0.93 -9.15
CA HIS A 193 6.33 0.42 -10.39
C HIS A 193 5.36 -0.39 -11.26
N LEU A 194 4.23 -0.83 -10.70
CA LEU A 194 3.16 -1.54 -11.38
C LEU A 194 1.82 -0.82 -11.14
N ASP A 195 0.84 -1.03 -12.02
CA ASP A 195 -0.51 -0.53 -11.75
C ASP A 195 -1.20 -1.36 -10.66
N PHE A 196 -2.05 -0.69 -9.88
CA PHE A 196 -2.69 -1.27 -8.70
C PHE A 196 -3.59 -2.48 -9.04
N LYS A 197 -4.11 -2.56 -10.27
CA LYS A 197 -5.02 -3.65 -10.70
C LYS A 197 -4.22 -4.94 -10.85
N SER A 198 -3.12 -4.87 -11.58
CA SER A 198 -2.20 -5.99 -11.75
C SER A 198 -1.50 -6.36 -10.44
N THR A 199 -1.20 -5.39 -9.57
CA THR A 199 -0.70 -5.68 -8.21
C THR A 199 -1.70 -6.51 -7.41
N ALA A 200 -2.98 -6.13 -7.38
CA ALA A 200 -4.02 -6.89 -6.70
C ALA A 200 -4.17 -8.30 -7.31
N ALA A 201 -4.20 -8.40 -8.64
CA ALA A 201 -4.36 -9.67 -9.34
C ALA A 201 -3.19 -10.64 -9.08
N LEU A 202 -1.94 -10.16 -9.14
CA LEU A 202 -0.76 -10.97 -8.83
C LEU A 202 -0.76 -11.43 -7.36
N ARG A 203 -1.16 -10.55 -6.43
CA ARG A 203 -1.28 -10.91 -5.01
C ARG A 203 -2.26 -12.07 -4.85
N PHE A 204 -3.46 -11.97 -5.41
CA PHE A 204 -4.48 -13.02 -5.29
C PHE A 204 -4.06 -14.32 -5.96
N GLY A 205 -3.48 -14.26 -7.17
CA GLY A 205 -3.05 -15.46 -7.89
C GLY A 205 -1.93 -16.21 -7.20
N LEU A 206 -0.85 -15.52 -6.84
CA LEU A 206 0.30 -16.16 -6.20
C LEU A 206 -0.02 -16.61 -4.78
N THR A 207 -0.79 -15.82 -4.02
CA THR A 207 -1.25 -16.26 -2.69
C THR A 207 -2.18 -17.46 -2.80
N GLY A 208 -3.12 -17.47 -3.75
CA GLY A 208 -4.02 -18.59 -3.99
C GLY A 208 -3.25 -19.87 -4.36
N LEU A 209 -2.21 -19.76 -5.18
CA LEU A 209 -1.31 -20.88 -5.50
C LEU A 209 -0.57 -21.39 -4.26
N MET A 210 -0.01 -20.50 -3.43
CA MET A 210 0.66 -20.88 -2.19
C MET A 210 -0.31 -21.52 -1.18
N ALA A 211 -1.52 -20.96 -1.05
CA ALA A 211 -2.57 -21.50 -0.20
C ALA A 211 -3.04 -22.87 -0.68
N PHE A 212 -3.11 -23.08 -2.00
CA PHE A 212 -3.42 -24.38 -2.58
C PHE A 212 -2.39 -25.44 -2.18
N ILE A 213 -1.10 -25.12 -2.33
CA ILE A 213 0.00 -26.00 -1.92
C ILE A 213 -0.11 -26.31 -0.41
N LEU A 214 -0.42 -25.30 0.41
CA LEU A 214 -0.59 -25.49 1.85
C LEU A 214 -1.74 -26.46 2.18
N ILE A 215 -2.92 -26.28 1.58
CA ILE A 215 -4.08 -27.15 1.90
C ILE A 215 -3.91 -28.57 1.37
N LEU A 216 -3.10 -28.76 0.32
CA LEU A 216 -2.70 -30.09 -0.13
C LEU A 216 -1.78 -30.76 0.90
N ALA A 217 -0.82 -30.01 1.44
CA ALA A 217 0.13 -30.53 2.43
C ALA A 217 -0.52 -30.82 3.80
N THR A 218 -1.52 -30.03 4.22
CA THR A 218 -2.22 -30.21 5.50
C THR A 218 -3.40 -31.18 5.42
N GLY A 219 -3.83 -31.55 4.21
CA GLY A 219 -5.05 -32.36 4.01
C GLY A 219 -6.36 -31.57 4.17
N ASP A 220 -6.29 -30.25 4.31
CA ASP A 220 -7.49 -29.40 4.47
C ASP A 220 -8.39 -29.41 3.21
N LEU A 221 -7.87 -29.82 2.06
CA LEU A 221 -8.68 -29.98 0.84
C LEU A 221 -9.86 -30.96 1.04
N PHE A 222 -9.69 -31.98 1.88
CA PHE A 222 -10.75 -32.95 2.18
C PHE A 222 -11.88 -32.37 3.04
N LYS A 223 -11.66 -31.21 3.66
CA LYS A 223 -12.69 -30.47 4.44
C LYS A 223 -13.62 -29.62 3.59
N THR A 224 -13.48 -29.66 2.27
CA THR A 224 -14.42 -29.01 1.34
C THR A 224 -15.83 -29.60 1.41
N GLY A 225 -15.99 -30.86 1.86
CA GLY A 225 -17.31 -31.47 2.10
C GLY A 225 -18.11 -30.79 3.21
N ASP A 226 -17.45 -30.09 4.14
CA ASP A 226 -18.09 -29.38 5.25
C ASP A 226 -18.67 -28.01 4.81
N LEU A 227 -18.45 -27.61 3.55
CA LEU A 227 -18.97 -26.36 2.99
C LEU A 227 -20.47 -26.44 2.69
N GLN A 228 -21.25 -25.66 3.43
CA GLN A 228 -22.67 -25.44 3.18
C GLN A 228 -22.92 -24.32 2.14
N ALA A 229 -24.15 -24.27 1.60
CA ALA A 229 -24.56 -23.24 0.66
C ALA A 229 -24.40 -21.80 1.20
N VAL A 230 -24.53 -21.62 2.52
CA VAL A 230 -24.30 -20.32 3.17
C VAL A 230 -22.84 -19.87 3.03
N HIS A 231 -21.87 -20.78 3.18
CA HIS A 231 -20.44 -20.47 3.05
C HIS A 231 -20.11 -19.98 1.64
N TRP A 232 -20.67 -20.61 0.60
CA TRP A 232 -20.48 -20.16 -0.79
C TRP A 232 -21.04 -18.76 -1.04
N ARG A 233 -22.24 -18.45 -0.53
CA ARG A 233 -22.83 -17.10 -0.65
C ARG A 233 -21.97 -16.05 0.07
N LEU A 234 -21.46 -16.38 1.25
CA LEU A 234 -20.58 -15.49 2.01
C LEU A 234 -19.21 -15.32 1.35
N LEU A 235 -18.65 -16.37 0.72
CA LEU A 235 -17.40 -16.26 -0.06
C LEU A 235 -17.56 -15.32 -1.25
N VAL A 236 -18.67 -15.41 -2.00
CA VAL A 236 -18.97 -14.47 -3.08
C VAL A 236 -19.07 -13.04 -2.53
N LEU A 237 -19.76 -12.84 -1.41
CA LEU A 237 -19.84 -11.54 -0.76
C LEU A 237 -18.44 -11.03 -0.39
N ILE A 238 -17.60 -11.84 0.25
CA ILE A 238 -16.22 -11.50 0.61
C ILE A 238 -15.44 -11.07 -0.64
N VAL A 239 -15.46 -11.86 -1.72
CA VAL A 239 -14.70 -11.56 -2.95
C VAL A 239 -15.00 -10.16 -3.48
N PHE A 240 -16.26 -9.75 -3.51
CA PHE A 240 -16.66 -8.43 -4.01
C PHE A 240 -16.64 -7.31 -2.95
N THR A 241 -16.42 -7.64 -1.68
CA THR A 241 -16.33 -6.67 -0.58
C THR A 241 -14.95 -6.70 0.07
N SER A 242 -14.74 -7.45 1.15
CA SER A 242 -13.52 -7.42 1.98
C SER A 242 -12.31 -8.15 1.39
N GLY A 243 -12.52 -9.04 0.41
CA GLY A 243 -11.47 -9.78 -0.27
C GLY A 243 -10.88 -8.98 -1.44
N ALA A 244 -11.13 -9.45 -2.67
CA ALA A 244 -10.55 -8.86 -3.89
C ALA A 244 -10.97 -7.40 -4.09
N GLY A 245 -12.23 -7.05 -3.81
CA GLY A 245 -12.76 -5.68 -3.88
C GLY A 245 -11.98 -4.70 -2.99
N ALA A 246 -11.86 -5.00 -1.70
CA ALA A 246 -11.17 -4.13 -0.75
C ALA A 246 -9.69 -4.01 -1.06
N ILE A 247 -9.01 -5.10 -1.45
CA ILE A 247 -7.59 -5.05 -1.83
C ILE A 247 -7.37 -4.22 -3.11
N PHE A 248 -8.29 -4.28 -4.07
CA PHE A 248 -8.26 -3.46 -5.27
C PHE A 248 -8.37 -1.96 -4.92
N ILE A 249 -9.35 -1.60 -4.06
CA ILE A 249 -9.54 -0.25 -3.54
C ILE A 249 -8.31 0.19 -2.72
N TYR A 250 -7.76 -0.71 -1.91
CA TYR A 250 -6.61 -0.46 -1.07
C TYR A 250 -5.38 -0.11 -1.90
N TYR A 251 -5.03 -0.92 -2.91
CA TYR A 251 -3.89 -0.62 -3.77
C TYR A 251 -4.12 0.63 -4.64
N PHE A 252 -5.36 0.91 -5.02
CA PHE A 252 -5.71 2.19 -5.63
C PHE A 252 -5.38 3.36 -4.68
N GLY A 253 -5.72 3.24 -3.39
CA GLY A 253 -5.37 4.20 -2.36
C GLY A 253 -3.86 4.33 -2.14
N LEU A 254 -3.19 3.20 -1.93
CA LEU A 254 -1.77 3.10 -1.59
C LEU A 254 -0.86 3.70 -2.65
N LYS A 255 -1.26 3.65 -3.93
CA LYS A 255 -0.54 4.32 -5.01
C LYS A 255 -0.44 5.84 -4.82
N ARG A 256 -1.38 6.44 -4.09
CA ARG A 256 -1.57 7.90 -3.94
C ARG A 256 -1.12 8.46 -2.59
N VAL A 257 -0.90 7.61 -1.60
CA VAL A 257 -0.42 8.00 -0.27
C VAL A 257 0.92 7.34 0.03
N THR A 258 1.61 7.78 1.07
CA THR A 258 2.77 7.04 1.60
C THR A 258 2.33 5.76 2.31
N ALA A 259 3.24 4.80 2.48
CA ALA A 259 2.94 3.60 3.26
C ALA A 259 2.58 3.97 4.71
N SER A 260 3.32 4.93 5.28
CA SER A 260 3.05 5.48 6.61
C SER A 260 1.64 6.09 6.73
N GLN A 261 1.19 6.86 5.73
CA GLN A 261 -0.17 7.42 5.72
C GLN A 261 -1.24 6.32 5.62
N ALA A 262 -1.03 5.35 4.73
CA ALA A 262 -1.97 4.24 4.54
C ALA A 262 -2.19 3.50 5.86
N THR A 263 -1.12 3.10 6.55
CA THR A 263 -1.27 2.32 7.79
C THR A 263 -1.97 3.09 8.91
N ILE A 264 -1.81 4.41 8.99
CA ILE A 264 -2.60 5.19 9.95
C ILE A 264 -4.06 5.29 9.49
N CYS A 265 -4.33 5.48 8.19
CA CYS A 265 -5.70 5.49 7.66
C CYS A 265 -6.42 4.15 7.85
N GLU A 266 -5.70 3.03 7.93
CA GLU A 266 -6.28 1.71 8.25
C GLU A 266 -6.84 1.64 9.68
N LEU A 267 -6.47 2.56 10.58
CA LEU A 267 -7.15 2.73 11.87
C LEU A 267 -8.60 3.24 11.72
N PHE A 268 -9.09 3.46 10.50
CA PHE A 268 -10.53 3.57 10.25
C PHE A 268 -11.28 2.27 10.54
N TRP A 269 -10.59 1.12 10.55
CA TRP A 269 -11.15 -0.17 10.93
C TRP A 269 -11.77 -0.15 12.36
N PRO A 270 -11.05 0.20 13.44
CA PRO A 270 -11.65 0.22 14.78
C PRO A 270 -12.73 1.30 14.91
N LEU A 271 -12.62 2.42 14.18
CA LEU A 271 -13.68 3.42 14.14
C LEU A 271 -14.98 2.85 13.53
N SER A 272 -14.87 2.20 12.38
CA SER A 272 -16.01 1.59 11.71
C SER A 272 -16.61 0.44 12.51
N ALA A 273 -15.78 -0.39 13.14
CA ALA A 273 -16.22 -1.46 14.04
C ALA A 273 -17.15 -0.95 15.15
N VAL A 274 -16.73 0.10 15.86
CA VAL A 274 -17.49 0.69 16.97
C VAL A 274 -18.79 1.35 16.49
N VAL A 275 -18.76 2.01 15.32
CA VAL A 275 -19.97 2.59 14.71
C VAL A 275 -20.95 1.50 14.28
N LEU A 276 -20.47 0.40 13.70
CA LEU A 276 -21.30 -0.73 13.28
C LEU A 276 -21.92 -1.43 14.49
N ASP A 277 -21.17 -1.61 15.58
CA ASP A 277 -21.67 -2.18 16.82
C ASP A 277 -22.80 -1.33 17.43
N TYR A 278 -22.66 0.00 17.42
CA TYR A 278 -23.74 0.91 17.81
C TYR A 278 -24.98 0.78 16.92
N ILE A 279 -24.81 0.74 15.60
CA ILE A 279 -25.94 0.69 14.65
C ILE A 279 -26.70 -0.64 14.75
N LEU A 280 -25.97 -1.75 14.78
CA LEU A 280 -26.49 -3.11 14.67
C LEU A 280 -26.88 -3.70 16.01
N ASN A 281 -26.04 -3.55 17.03
CA ASN A 281 -26.24 -4.15 18.35
C ASN A 281 -26.80 -3.16 19.39
N LYS A 282 -26.98 -1.88 19.02
CA LYS A 282 -27.49 -0.81 19.90
C LYS A 282 -26.61 -0.52 21.13
N ASN A 283 -25.34 -0.93 21.08
CA ASN A 283 -24.37 -0.66 22.14
C ASN A 283 -23.99 0.82 22.16
N VAL A 284 -24.43 1.54 23.20
CA VAL A 284 -24.22 2.99 23.33
C VAL A 284 -22.75 3.30 23.60
N LEU A 285 -22.18 4.22 22.82
CA LEU A 285 -20.81 4.69 23.01
C LEU A 285 -20.68 5.48 24.29
N ASN A 286 -19.67 5.16 25.10
CA ASN A 286 -19.36 5.97 26.28
C ASN A 286 -18.61 7.26 25.89
N SER A 287 -18.49 8.18 26.84
CA SER A 287 -17.84 9.48 26.62
C SER A 287 -16.39 9.37 26.12
N ILE A 288 -15.63 8.35 26.55
CA ILE A 288 -14.24 8.14 26.10
C ILE A 288 -14.23 7.74 24.62
N GLN A 289 -15.12 6.85 24.21
CA GLN A 289 -15.24 6.44 22.80
C GLN A 289 -15.63 7.63 21.91
N ILE A 290 -16.59 8.46 22.34
CA ILE A 290 -16.99 9.66 21.58
C ILE A 290 -15.81 10.62 21.41
N ILE A 291 -15.07 10.93 22.50
CA ILE A 291 -13.89 11.79 22.43
C ILE A 291 -12.82 11.18 21.52
N SER A 292 -12.57 9.87 21.65
CA SER A 292 -11.59 9.14 20.86
C SER A 292 -11.94 9.15 19.37
N THR A 293 -13.22 9.03 19.02
CA THR A 293 -13.70 9.19 17.64
C THR A 293 -13.34 10.57 17.08
N LEU A 294 -13.64 11.65 17.81
CA LEU A 294 -13.35 13.01 17.36
C LEU A 294 -11.84 13.25 17.20
N VAL A 295 -11.05 12.79 18.17
CA VAL A 295 -9.58 12.89 18.14
C VAL A 295 -9.00 12.09 16.97
N LEU A 296 -9.51 10.88 16.73
CA LEU A 296 -9.04 10.02 15.64
C LEU A 296 -9.36 10.63 14.27
N LEU A 297 -10.57 11.20 14.08
CA LEU A 297 -10.94 11.92 12.86
C LEU A 297 -10.04 13.14 12.62
N MET A 298 -9.75 13.91 13.66
CA MET A 298 -8.80 15.03 13.58
C MET A 298 -7.39 14.52 13.22
N ALA A 299 -6.93 13.44 13.84
CA ALA A 299 -5.62 12.85 13.58
C ALA A 299 -5.49 12.38 12.13
N PHE A 300 -6.52 11.74 11.56
CA PHE A 300 -6.54 11.39 10.14
C PHE A 300 -6.35 12.61 9.24
N PHE A 301 -7.11 13.67 9.47
CA PHE A 301 -6.98 14.90 8.68
C PHE A 301 -5.54 15.44 8.72
N GLN A 302 -4.91 15.46 9.90
CA GLN A 302 -3.57 16.00 10.08
C GLN A 302 -2.49 15.08 9.48
N VAL A 303 -2.62 13.76 9.61
CA VAL A 303 -1.73 12.77 8.99
C VAL A 303 -1.78 12.85 7.47
N ILE A 304 -2.97 13.01 6.90
CA ILE A 304 -3.18 13.18 5.45
C ILE A 304 -2.50 14.48 4.98
N LYS A 305 -2.63 15.56 5.75
CA LYS A 305 -2.04 16.86 5.43
C LYS A 305 -0.51 16.88 5.56
N GLU A 306 0.04 16.26 6.60
CA GLU A 306 1.47 16.27 6.92
C GLU A 306 2.26 15.17 6.22
N GLY A 307 1.61 14.10 5.76
CA GLY A 307 2.27 12.94 5.14
C GLY A 307 2.75 13.13 3.70
N ARG A 308 2.99 14.37 3.25
CA ARG A 308 3.71 14.59 1.99
C ARG A 308 5.15 14.09 2.17
N ALA A 309 5.62 13.25 1.25
CA ALA A 309 7.01 12.81 1.24
C ALA A 309 7.95 14.03 1.23
N GLU A 310 9.02 13.96 2.03
CA GLU A 310 10.12 14.93 1.97
C GLU A 310 10.68 15.05 0.55
N GLU A 311 11.45 16.13 0.31
CA GLU A 311 12.16 16.34 -0.94
C GLU A 311 13.04 15.11 -1.24
N VAL A 312 12.71 14.37 -2.31
CA VAL A 312 13.49 13.21 -2.72
C VAL A 312 14.79 13.72 -3.35
N VAL A 313 15.89 13.59 -2.61
CA VAL A 313 17.23 13.98 -3.05
C VAL A 313 18.09 12.72 -3.21
N PHE A 314 18.73 12.60 -4.37
CA PHE A 314 19.62 11.48 -4.65
C PHE A 314 20.80 11.89 -5.53
N THR A 315 21.87 11.11 -5.46
CA THR A 315 23.00 11.20 -6.40
C THR A 315 22.93 10.04 -7.39
N ALA A 316 23.19 10.31 -8.66
CA ALA A 316 23.27 9.31 -9.74
C ALA A 316 24.48 9.57 -10.64
N GLY A 317 25.11 8.50 -11.14
CA GLY A 317 26.19 8.58 -12.13
C GLY A 317 25.64 8.69 -13.55
N VAL A 318 26.36 9.41 -14.41
CA VAL A 318 26.06 9.48 -15.85
C VAL A 318 26.49 8.19 -16.54
N VAL A 319 25.59 7.61 -17.34
CA VAL A 319 25.84 6.39 -18.12
C VAL A 319 25.56 6.61 -19.60
N ASN A 320 26.15 5.75 -20.44
CA ASN A 320 25.92 5.80 -21.88
C ASN A 320 24.47 5.41 -22.19
N GLY A 321 23.75 6.32 -22.84
CA GLY A 321 22.41 6.08 -23.36
C GLY A 321 22.41 5.71 -24.85
N ARG A 322 21.21 5.43 -25.38
CA ARG A 322 21.02 5.17 -26.83
C ARG A 322 20.98 6.44 -27.69
N GLY A 323 21.15 7.62 -27.09
CA GLY A 323 21.14 8.92 -27.78
C GLY A 323 19.84 9.28 -28.49
N ARG A 324 18.70 8.68 -28.12
CA ARG A 324 17.42 8.85 -28.83
C ARG A 324 16.84 10.26 -28.70
N GLY A 325 16.87 10.83 -27.49
CA GLY A 325 16.40 12.19 -27.25
C GLY A 325 17.08 13.20 -28.17
N LYS A 326 18.38 13.04 -28.39
CA LYS A 326 19.17 13.87 -29.34
C LYS A 326 18.63 13.80 -30.77
N ARG A 327 18.14 12.64 -31.22
CA ARG A 327 17.57 12.45 -32.58
C ARG A 327 16.23 13.16 -32.78
N ILE A 328 15.51 13.46 -31.70
CA ILE A 328 14.19 14.09 -31.76
C ILE A 328 14.18 15.55 -31.24
N GLY A 329 15.35 16.13 -30.97
CA GLY A 329 15.49 17.52 -30.51
C GLY A 329 15.57 17.72 -29.00
N PHE A 330 15.48 16.65 -28.20
CA PHE A 330 15.47 16.70 -26.73
C PHE A 330 16.59 15.86 -26.14
N PRO A 331 17.86 16.30 -26.20
CA PRO A 331 18.98 15.52 -25.71
C PRO A 331 18.85 15.25 -24.19
N THR A 332 19.03 13.99 -23.78
CA THR A 332 18.88 13.56 -22.38
C THR A 332 20.16 12.96 -21.81
N ILE A 333 20.40 13.19 -20.51
CA ILE A 333 21.46 12.58 -19.73
C ILE A 333 20.89 11.30 -19.09
N ASN A 334 21.52 10.15 -19.36
CA ASN A 334 21.07 8.87 -18.81
C ASN A 334 21.75 8.62 -17.46
N LEU A 335 21.00 8.12 -16.49
CA LEU A 335 21.43 8.00 -15.10
C LEU A 335 21.33 6.54 -14.60
N ASP A 336 22.29 6.11 -13.78
CA ASP A 336 22.38 4.74 -13.24
C ASP A 336 21.35 4.40 -12.14
N LYS A 337 20.71 5.41 -11.55
CA LYS A 337 19.85 5.26 -10.37
C LYS A 337 18.41 4.87 -10.70
N VAL A 338 18.22 3.63 -11.18
CA VAL A 338 16.91 3.09 -11.58
C VAL A 338 16.15 2.37 -10.45
N ASP A 339 16.54 2.56 -9.19
CA ASP A 339 15.93 1.94 -8.00
C ASP A 339 15.43 2.97 -6.99
N LEU A 340 14.55 3.85 -7.46
CA LEU A 340 13.87 4.84 -6.61
C LEU A 340 12.48 4.31 -6.22
N ASP A 341 12.15 4.32 -4.92
CA ASP A 341 10.82 3.94 -4.41
C ASP A 341 9.78 5.08 -4.58
N ILE A 342 9.69 5.59 -5.80
CA ILE A 342 8.69 6.60 -6.21
C ILE A 342 7.90 6.10 -7.40
N ASN A 343 6.72 6.65 -7.63
CA ASN A 343 5.91 6.27 -8.79
C ASN A 343 6.69 6.45 -10.11
N TYR A 344 6.46 5.63 -11.12
CA TYR A 344 6.94 5.98 -12.47
C TYR A 344 6.23 7.22 -13.02
N GLY A 345 6.96 8.07 -13.75
CA GLY A 345 6.41 9.31 -14.30
C GLY A 345 7.46 10.33 -14.75
N ILE A 346 6.96 11.52 -15.07
CA ILE A 346 7.76 12.71 -15.39
C ILE A 346 7.79 13.63 -14.18
N TYR A 347 8.99 14.12 -13.84
CA TYR A 347 9.27 14.88 -12.64
C TYR A 347 9.95 16.20 -12.99
N LEU A 348 9.51 17.30 -12.37
CA LEU A 348 10.27 18.53 -12.30
C LEU A 348 11.38 18.36 -11.26
N VAL A 349 12.62 18.66 -11.64
CA VAL A 349 13.79 18.48 -10.77
C VAL A 349 14.75 19.67 -10.80
N GLU A 350 15.52 19.79 -9.74
CA GLU A 350 16.76 20.57 -9.69
C GLU A 350 17.94 19.61 -9.74
N ALA A 351 18.88 19.84 -10.65
CA ALA A 351 20.08 19.05 -10.82
C ALA A 351 21.31 19.93 -10.56
N ALA A 352 22.15 19.55 -9.59
CA ALA A 352 23.40 20.22 -9.30
C ALA A 352 24.53 19.58 -10.12
N LEU A 353 25.14 20.36 -11.01
CA LEU A 353 26.22 19.97 -11.91
C LEU A 353 27.29 21.08 -11.95
N GLY A 354 28.57 20.72 -11.79
CA GLY A 354 29.68 21.69 -11.88
C GLY A 354 29.52 22.91 -10.98
N GLY A 355 28.96 22.74 -9.77
CA GLY A 355 28.70 23.83 -8.82
C GLY A 355 27.49 24.72 -9.15
N LYS A 356 26.79 24.50 -10.27
CA LYS A 356 25.57 25.22 -10.65
C LYS A 356 24.33 24.32 -10.49
N VAL A 357 23.17 24.95 -10.27
CA VAL A 357 21.88 24.25 -10.19
C VAL A 357 21.08 24.54 -11.45
N TYR A 358 20.66 23.49 -12.13
CA TYR A 358 19.84 23.55 -13.34
C TYR A 358 18.45 23.00 -13.06
N ARG A 359 17.43 23.60 -13.67
CA ARG A 359 16.09 23.01 -13.70
C ARG A 359 15.93 22.10 -14.91
N GLY A 360 15.22 21.00 -14.70
CA GLY A 360 14.98 20.04 -15.75
C GLY A 360 13.82 19.11 -15.47
N LEU A 361 13.61 18.20 -16.41
CA LEU A 361 12.63 17.13 -16.32
C LEU A 361 13.35 15.79 -16.19
N ILE A 362 12.84 14.92 -15.34
CA ILE A 362 13.26 13.53 -15.27
C ILE A 362 12.15 12.63 -15.76
N HIS A 363 12.45 11.78 -16.74
CA HIS A 363 11.68 10.58 -17.02
C HIS A 363 12.18 9.44 -16.14
N PHE A 364 11.30 8.89 -15.30
CA PHE A 364 11.58 7.70 -14.48
C PHE A 364 10.55 6.60 -14.76
N GLY A 365 11.00 5.48 -15.33
CA GLY A 365 10.20 4.27 -15.51
C GLY A 365 10.37 3.59 -16.87
N PHE A 366 9.45 2.67 -17.18
CA PHE A 366 9.49 1.89 -18.42
C PHE A 366 9.31 2.77 -19.65
N LYS A 367 10.05 2.44 -20.70
CA LYS A 367 9.83 3.03 -22.02
C LYS A 367 8.72 2.25 -22.73
N GLU A 368 7.45 2.58 -22.46
CA GLU A 368 6.30 1.84 -22.98
C GLU A 368 6.34 1.69 -24.51
N THR A 369 6.78 2.72 -25.25
CA THR A 369 6.93 2.67 -26.71
C THR A 369 7.95 1.63 -27.18
N TYR A 370 8.92 1.26 -26.35
CA TYR A 370 10.05 0.40 -26.73
C TYR A 370 10.12 -0.92 -25.96
N SER A 371 9.20 -1.18 -25.01
CA SER A 371 9.19 -2.39 -24.17
C SER A 371 10.53 -2.68 -23.47
N GLU A 372 11.23 -1.62 -23.05
CA GLU A 372 12.52 -1.71 -22.33
C GLU A 372 12.31 -1.57 -20.83
N SER A 373 13.28 -2.07 -20.05
CA SER A 373 13.33 -1.93 -18.59
C SER A 373 13.31 -0.46 -18.16
N ALA A 374 13.03 -0.23 -16.87
CA ALA A 374 12.95 1.12 -16.32
C ALA A 374 14.26 1.89 -16.54
N SER A 375 14.12 3.16 -16.91
CA SER A 375 15.23 4.08 -17.16
C SER A 375 15.04 5.39 -16.39
N LEU A 376 16.15 6.08 -16.14
CA LEU A 376 16.17 7.41 -15.54
C LEU A 376 16.89 8.36 -16.50
N GLU A 377 16.14 9.29 -17.09
CA GLU A 377 16.66 10.22 -18.10
C GLU A 377 16.36 11.67 -17.70
N LEU A 378 17.40 12.49 -17.63
CA LEU A 378 17.33 13.91 -17.29
C LEU A 378 17.39 14.77 -18.55
N LEU A 379 16.40 15.62 -18.75
CA LEU A 379 16.35 16.68 -19.75
C LEU A 379 16.54 18.03 -19.04
N LEU A 380 17.59 18.77 -19.39
CA LEU A 380 17.82 20.11 -18.86
C LEU A 380 17.16 21.16 -19.76
N LYS A 381 16.68 22.26 -19.18
CA LYS A 381 16.12 23.40 -19.93
C LYS A 381 17.17 24.10 -20.79
N ASP A 382 18.35 24.26 -20.23
CA ASP A 382 19.47 25.01 -20.79
C ASP A 382 20.51 24.06 -21.41
N LEU A 383 21.55 24.64 -22.04
CA LEU A 383 22.65 23.92 -22.69
C LEU A 383 23.18 22.78 -21.79
N ILE A 384 23.30 21.58 -22.34
CA ILE A 384 23.90 20.42 -21.68
C ILE A 384 25.40 20.70 -21.52
N PRO A 385 25.93 20.90 -20.29
CA PRO A 385 27.37 20.98 -20.07
C PRO A 385 28.00 19.64 -20.48
N ASP A 386 29.27 19.61 -20.88
CA ASP A 386 29.96 18.33 -21.06
C ASP A 386 30.05 17.63 -19.70
N VAL A 387 29.24 16.58 -19.52
CA VAL A 387 28.98 15.96 -18.22
C VAL A 387 29.90 14.78 -17.89
N GLY A 388 30.75 14.36 -18.83
CA GLY A 388 31.69 13.25 -18.65
C GLY A 388 31.09 12.03 -17.93
N ARG A 389 31.81 11.53 -16.91
CA ARG A 389 31.37 10.49 -15.96
C ARG A 389 31.08 11.06 -14.56
N GLU A 390 30.54 12.27 -14.49
CA GLU A 390 30.29 12.92 -13.19
C GLU A 390 29.08 12.33 -12.47
N LYS A 391 29.05 12.53 -11.14
CA LYS A 391 27.88 12.24 -10.30
C LYS A 391 27.02 13.49 -10.18
N ILE A 392 25.74 13.36 -10.51
CA ILE A 392 24.78 14.46 -10.48
C ILE A 392 23.91 14.29 -9.23
N LYS A 393 23.83 15.35 -8.42
CA LYS A 393 22.88 15.42 -7.30
C LYS A 393 21.56 15.99 -7.81
N ILE A 394 20.49 15.23 -7.65
CA ILE A 394 19.16 15.53 -8.14
C ILE A 394 18.22 15.69 -6.96
N LYS A 395 17.40 16.73 -7.01
CA LYS A 395 16.31 17.01 -6.08
C LYS A 395 15.00 17.02 -6.86
N ILE A 396 14.08 16.11 -6.53
CA ILE A 396 12.74 16.10 -7.12
C ILE A 396 11.90 17.20 -6.47
N ILE A 397 11.33 18.07 -7.30
CA ILE A 397 10.43 19.15 -6.86
C ILE A 397 8.98 18.68 -6.85
N LYS A 398 8.49 18.17 -8.00
CA LYS A 398 7.11 17.67 -8.13
C LYS A 398 7.00 16.65 -9.25
N LYS A 399 6.05 15.73 -9.11
CA LYS A 399 5.60 14.89 -10.23
C LYS A 399 4.68 15.71 -11.13
N LEU A 400 4.99 15.80 -12.41
CA LEU A 400 4.12 16.45 -13.40
C LEU A 400 3.00 15.50 -13.83
N ARG A 401 3.38 14.28 -14.25
CA ARG A 401 2.42 13.29 -14.78
C ARG A 401 2.94 11.86 -14.73
N ASP A 402 2.03 10.91 -14.91
CA ASP A 402 2.37 9.51 -15.17
C ASP A 402 2.98 9.35 -16.58
N ILE A 403 3.66 8.22 -16.81
CA ILE A 403 4.14 7.84 -18.15
C ILE A 403 2.91 7.59 -19.04
N LYS A 404 2.98 8.07 -20.28
CA LYS A 404 1.96 7.88 -21.31
C LYS A 404 2.58 7.16 -22.51
N ARG A 405 1.79 6.33 -23.19
CA ARG A 405 2.10 5.81 -24.52
C ARG A 405 1.63 6.80 -25.58
N PHE A 406 2.48 7.06 -26.57
CA PHE A 406 2.18 7.92 -27.70
C PHE A 406 2.07 7.09 -28.98
N LYS A 407 1.23 7.53 -29.92
CA LYS A 407 1.04 6.82 -31.20
C LYS A 407 2.22 7.02 -32.14
N ASN A 408 2.84 8.19 -32.09
CA ASN A 408 3.97 8.57 -32.94
C ASN A 408 4.92 9.53 -32.22
N THR A 409 6.04 9.85 -32.87
CA THR A 409 7.08 10.73 -32.34
C THR A 409 6.62 12.19 -32.20
N GLU A 410 5.73 12.68 -33.06
CA GLU A 410 5.25 14.07 -33.02
C GLU A 410 4.37 14.34 -31.79
N GLU A 411 3.46 13.40 -31.44
CA GLU A 411 2.69 13.47 -30.19
C GLU A 411 3.61 13.48 -28.96
N LEU A 412 4.70 12.70 -28.98
CA LEU A 412 5.69 12.68 -27.91
C LEU A 412 6.41 14.03 -27.79
N LYS A 413 6.86 14.62 -28.91
CA LYS A 413 7.53 15.93 -28.91
C LYS A 413 6.62 17.01 -28.33
N LYS A 414 5.37 17.08 -28.81
CA LYS A 414 4.39 18.04 -28.30
C LYS A 414 4.18 17.92 -26.79
N GLN A 415 4.08 16.70 -26.26
CA GLN A 415 3.93 16.53 -24.82
C GLN A 415 5.19 16.95 -24.04
N ILE A 416 6.39 16.73 -24.57
CA ILE A 416 7.63 17.20 -23.93
C ILE A 416 7.67 18.73 -23.89
N GLU A 417 7.25 19.41 -24.97
CA GLU A 417 7.16 20.87 -25.01
C GLU A 417 6.19 21.40 -23.94
N GLU A 418 5.00 20.82 -23.84
CA GLU A 418 4.03 21.12 -22.77
C GLU A 418 4.63 20.90 -21.37
N ASP A 419 5.36 19.79 -21.16
CA ASP A 419 6.00 19.50 -19.88
C ASP A 419 7.14 20.51 -19.56
N LEU A 420 7.82 21.05 -20.58
CA LEU A 420 8.88 22.06 -20.41
C LEU A 420 8.32 23.43 -20.02
N GLU A 421 7.07 23.75 -20.35
CA GLU A 421 6.43 24.99 -19.94
C GLU A 421 6.30 25.09 -18.40
N GLU A 422 6.19 23.96 -17.71
CA GLU A 422 6.16 23.86 -16.24
C GLU A 422 7.49 24.21 -15.56
N LEU A 423 8.56 24.44 -16.33
CA LEU A 423 9.86 24.90 -15.83
C LEU A 423 9.94 26.42 -15.66
N LYS A 424 8.98 27.17 -16.20
CA LYS A 424 8.83 28.63 -15.99
C LYS A 424 8.39 28.88 -14.55
#